data_AF-A0A820IX22-F1
#
_entry.id   AF-A0A820IX22-F1
#
_cell.length_a   1.000
_cell.length_b   1.000
_cell.length_c   1.000
_cell.angle_alpha   90.00
_cell.angle_beta   90.00
_cell.angle_gamma   90.00
#
_symmetry.space_group_name_H-M   'P 1'
#
loop_
_entity.id
_entity.type
_entity.pdbx_description
1 polymer ?
#
loop_
_entity_poly.entity_id
_entity_poly.type
_entity_poly.pdbx_seq_one_letter_code
_entity_poly.pdbx_strand_id
1 'polypeptide(L)'
;MIALKPTEQTPLSALYCAALIKETGFPPDVVNTILGDGPECGYAISVNAHIDKVACTSPVEVGKKMQEAATKSNLQCVTLEL
;
A
#
# COMPACT_ATOMS: atom_id res chain seq x y z
N MET A 1 -6.79 -10.44 -0.15
CA MET A 1 -5.76 -10.01 -1.10
C MET A 1 -4.99 -8.84 -0.50
N ILE A 2 -3.75 -8.63 -0.93
CA ILE A 2 -2.90 -7.53 -0.47
C ILE A 2 -2.42 -6.74 -1.69
N ALA A 3 -2.56 -5.42 -1.63
CA ALA A 3 -1.87 -4.50 -2.53
C ALA A 3 -0.65 -3.92 -1.80
N LEU A 4 0.54 -4.31 -2.22
CA LEU A 4 1.81 -3.85 -1.65
C LEU A 4 2.38 -2.72 -2.50
N LYS A 5 2.56 -1.54 -1.91
CA LYS A 5 3.24 -0.42 -2.55
C LYS A 5 4.60 -0.16 -1.88
N PRO A 6 5.73 -0.60 -2.46
CA PRO A 6 7.05 -0.24 -1.95
C PRO A 6 7.37 1.23 -2.26
N THR A 7 8.36 1.77 -1.56
CA THR A 7 8.93 3.09 -1.86
C THR A 7 9.57 3.10 -3.26
N GLU A 8 9.38 4.20 -3.97
CA GLU A 8 9.93 4.43 -5.31
C GLU A 8 11.47 4.50 -5.32
N GLN A 9 12.09 4.78 -4.19
CA GLN A 9 13.54 4.82 -4.03
C GLN A 9 14.17 3.42 -3.99
N THR A 10 13.50 2.43 -3.41
CA THR A 10 14.04 1.07 -3.22
C THR A 10 13.04 -0.06 -3.55
N PRO A 11 12.48 -0.11 -4.78
CA PRO A 11 11.41 -1.06 -5.11
C PRO A 11 11.88 -2.49 -5.41
N LEU A 12 13.16 -2.67 -5.75
CA LEU A 12 13.66 -3.91 -6.38
C LEU A 12 13.55 -5.14 -5.48
N SER A 13 13.78 -5.01 -4.17
CA SER A 13 13.65 -6.13 -3.23
C SER A 13 12.20 -6.62 -3.13
N ALA A 14 11.24 -5.70 -3.06
CA ALA A 14 9.82 -6.04 -3.03
C ALA A 14 9.36 -6.72 -4.33
N LEU A 15 9.86 -6.28 -5.49
CA LEU A 15 9.58 -6.92 -6.78
C LEU A 15 10.19 -8.33 -6.86
N TYR A 16 11.40 -8.51 -6.34
CA TYR A 16 12.02 -9.84 -6.28
C TYR A 16 11.22 -10.79 -5.37
N CYS A 17 10.79 -10.31 -4.19
CA CYS A 17 9.88 -11.08 -3.33
C CYS A 17 8.56 -11.43 -4.04
N ALA A 18 8.00 -10.51 -4.84
CA ALA A 18 6.80 -10.78 -5.62
C ALA A 18 7.02 -11.88 -6.68
N ALA A 19 8.20 -11.92 -7.31
CA ALA A 19 8.57 -13.00 -8.22
C ALA A 19 8.63 -14.36 -7.51
N LEU A 20 9.22 -14.41 -6.31
CA LEU A 20 9.26 -15.62 -5.48
C LEU A 20 7.86 -16.05 -5.01
N ILE A 21 6.98 -15.12 -4.65
CA ILE A 21 5.58 -15.40 -4.29
C ILE A 21 4.86 -16.06 -5.49
N LYS A 22 5.10 -15.56 -6.70
CA LYS A 22 4.53 -16.16 -7.92
C LYS A 22 5.09 -17.56 -8.16
N GLU A 23 6.40 -17.77 -7.99
CA GLU A 23 7.06 -19.07 -8.20
C GLU A 23 6.59 -20.14 -7.21
N THR A 24 6.30 -19.75 -5.97
CA THR A 24 5.82 -20.66 -4.91
C THR A 24 4.36 -21.10 -5.07
N GLY A 25 3.66 -20.62 -6.10
CA GLY A 25 2.32 -21.10 -6.45
C GLY A 25 1.18 -20.46 -5.65
N PHE A 26 1.38 -19.26 -5.11
CA PHE A 26 0.26 -18.48 -4.56
C PHE A 26 -0.82 -18.29 -5.65
N PRO A 27 -2.11 -18.36 -5.30
CA PRO A 27 -3.17 -18.05 -6.24
C PRO A 27 -2.98 -16.65 -6.84
N PRO A 28 -3.35 -16.44 -8.11
CA PRO A 28 -3.33 -15.12 -8.73
C PRO A 28 -4.06 -14.08 -7.87
N ASP A 29 -3.58 -12.83 -7.92
CA ASP A 29 -4.17 -11.66 -7.26
C ASP A 29 -4.19 -11.68 -5.72
N VAL A 30 -3.61 -12.70 -5.07
CA VAL A 30 -3.48 -12.72 -3.59
C VAL A 30 -2.51 -11.65 -3.11
N VAL A 31 -1.40 -11.44 -3.84
CA VAL A 31 -0.43 -10.36 -3.60
C VAL A 31 -0.19 -9.61 -4.90
N ASN A 32 -0.52 -8.31 -4.89
CA ASN A 32 -0.33 -7.40 -6.01
C ASN A 32 0.69 -6.34 -5.60
N THR A 33 1.86 -6.32 -6.24
CA THR A 33 2.87 -5.29 -6.00
C THR A 33 2.70 -4.16 -7.00
N ILE A 34 2.45 -2.94 -6.51
CA ILE A 34 2.16 -1.76 -7.34
C ILE A 34 3.28 -0.75 -7.15
N LEU A 35 3.85 -0.28 -8.26
CA LEU A 35 4.84 0.80 -8.24
C LEU A 35 4.17 2.13 -8.56
N GLY A 36 4.70 3.19 -7.97
CA GLY A 36 4.23 4.56 -8.15
C GLY A 36 4.92 5.47 -7.15
N ASP A 37 4.77 6.77 -7.29
CA ASP A 37 5.25 7.72 -6.29
C ASP A 37 4.36 7.70 -5.03
N GLY A 38 4.85 8.26 -3.92
CA GLY A 38 4.05 8.39 -2.70
C GLY A 38 2.77 9.23 -2.88
N PRO A 39 2.85 10.45 -3.42
CA PRO A 39 1.71 11.36 -3.51
C PRO A 39 0.54 10.86 -4.35
N GLU A 40 0.78 10.22 -5.50
CA GLU A 40 -0.29 9.75 -6.38
C GLU A 40 -0.80 8.38 -5.92
N CYS A 41 0.10 7.39 -5.85
CA CYS A 41 -0.29 6.01 -5.56
C CYS A 41 -0.74 5.82 -4.11
N GLY A 42 -0.03 6.43 -3.15
CA GLY A 42 -0.40 6.38 -1.74
C GLY A 42 -1.75 7.07 -1.47
N TYR A 43 -2.00 8.21 -2.12
CA TYR A 43 -3.30 8.87 -2.01
C TYR A 43 -4.43 8.02 -2.61
N ALA A 44 -4.23 7.46 -3.81
CA ALA A 44 -5.20 6.58 -4.44
C ALA A 44 -5.57 5.39 -3.54
N ILE A 45 -4.59 4.76 -2.87
CA ILE A 45 -4.82 3.71 -1.86
C ILE A 45 -5.65 4.25 -0.69
N SER A 46 -5.32 5.44 -0.17
CA SER A 46 -5.97 6.04 1.00
C SER A 46 -7.45 6.45 0.79
N VAL A 47 -7.91 6.55 -0.46
CA VAL A 47 -9.30 6.92 -0.79
C VAL A 47 -10.08 5.81 -1.50
N ASN A 48 -9.47 4.64 -1.70
CA ASN A 48 -10.10 3.57 -2.45
C ASN A 48 -11.18 2.87 -1.63
N ALA A 49 -12.44 2.98 -2.08
CA ALA A 49 -13.59 2.39 -1.42
C ALA A 49 -13.56 0.84 -1.35
N HIS A 50 -12.73 0.19 -2.17
CA HIS A 50 -12.56 -1.27 -2.20
C HIS A 50 -11.41 -1.78 -1.32
N ILE A 51 -10.76 -0.91 -0.55
CA ILE A 51 -9.74 -1.29 0.43
C ILE A 51 -10.37 -1.29 1.82
N ASP A 52 -10.27 -2.44 2.50
CA ASP A 52 -10.84 -2.60 3.84
C ASP A 52 -9.92 -2.02 4.93
N LYS A 53 -8.60 -2.05 4.70
CA LYS A 53 -7.57 -1.63 5.65
C LYS A 53 -6.30 -1.15 4.94
N VAL A 54 -5.69 -0.11 5.50
CA VAL A 54 -4.37 0.39 5.13
C VAL A 54 -3.40 0.24 6.31
N ALA A 55 -2.23 -0.33 6.05
CA ALA A 55 -1.10 -0.32 6.97
C ALA A 55 0.05 0.46 6.31
N CYS A 56 0.61 1.42 7.03
CA CYS A 56 1.60 2.34 6.46
C CYS A 56 2.76 2.57 7.42
N THR A 57 3.98 2.47 6.90
CA THR A 57 5.21 2.93 7.54
C THR A 57 5.71 4.13 6.78
N SER A 58 5.64 5.31 7.38
CA SER A 58 5.96 6.57 6.69
C SER A 58 6.25 7.69 7.70
N PRO A 59 6.88 8.80 7.28
CA PRO A 59 7.03 9.96 8.16
C PRO A 59 5.67 10.48 8.65
N VAL A 60 5.68 11.09 9.85
CA VAL A 60 4.49 11.68 10.51
C VAL A 60 3.61 12.50 9.57
N GLU A 61 4.20 13.33 8.71
CA GLU A 61 3.45 14.20 7.79
C GLU A 61 2.64 13.41 6.75
N VAL A 62 3.19 12.29 6.25
CA VAL A 62 2.52 11.43 5.28
C VAL A 62 1.45 10.60 5.98
N GLY A 63 1.75 10.04 7.16
CA GLY A 63 0.79 9.28 7.95
C GLY A 63 -0.46 10.09 8.32
N LYS A 64 -0.29 11.36 8.69
CA LYS A 64 -1.42 12.29 8.92
C LYS A 64 -2.29 12.45 7.68
N LYS A 65 -1.68 12.70 6.51
CA LYS A 65 -2.41 12.82 5.24
C LYS A 65 -3.17 11.53 4.89
N MET A 66 -2.55 10.37 5.10
CA MET A 66 -3.18 9.07 4.89
C MET A 66 -4.42 8.89 5.78
N GLN A 67 -4.30 9.17 7.08
CA GLN A 67 -5.40 9.07 8.04
C GLN A 67 -6.55 10.03 7.70
N GLU A 68 -6.23 11.28 7.34
CA GLU A 68 -7.23 12.27 6.94
C GLU A 68 -7.96 11.84 5.67
N ALA A 69 -7.24 11.34 4.67
CA ALA A 69 -7.83 10.88 3.41
C ALA A 69 -8.74 9.67 3.63
N ALA A 70 -8.31 8.68 4.42
CA ALA A 70 -9.14 7.54 4.81
C ALA A 70 -10.40 7.97 5.58
N THR A 71 -10.27 8.97 6.46
CA THR A 71 -11.41 9.50 7.22
C THR A 71 -12.43 10.19 6.33
N LYS A 72 -11.97 10.89 5.29
CA LYS A 72 -12.83 11.59 4.32
C LYS A 72 -13.42 10.68 3.24
N SER A 73 -12.89 9.46 3.07
CA SER A 73 -13.33 8.51 2.05
C SER A 73 -14.35 7.52 2.62
N ASN A 74 -13.94 6.30 2.95
CA ASN A 74 -14.79 5.19 3.40
C ASN A 74 -14.56 4.81 4.87
N LEU A 75 -13.79 5.60 5.64
CA LEU A 75 -13.43 5.31 7.04
C LEU A 75 -12.73 3.97 7.22
N GLN A 76 -11.97 3.54 6.21
CA GLN A 76 -11.14 2.34 6.30
C GLN A 76 -10.18 2.40 7.49
N CYS A 77 -9.93 1.24 8.10
CA CYS A 77 -9.01 1.15 9.22
C CYS A 77 -7.59 1.50 8.75
N VAL A 78 -6.91 2.38 9.48
CA VAL A 78 -5.52 2.78 9.19
C VAL A 78 -4.64 2.42 10.39
N THR A 79 -3.52 1.77 10.13
CA THR A 79 -2.44 1.54 11.09
C THR A 79 -1.19 2.28 10.62
N LEU A 80 -0.62 3.10 11.49
CA LEU A 80 0.53 3.96 11.19
C LEU A 80 1.73 3.59 12.06
N GLU A 81 2.87 3.39 11.43
CA GLU A 81 4.19 3.35 12.07
C GLU A 81 4.95 4.62 11.61
N LEU A 82 5.27 5.52 12.54
CA LEU A 82 5.70 6.91 12.26
C LEU A 82 7.10 7.26 12.78
#